data_AF-A0A1Q8BNA1-F1
#
_entry.id   AF-A0A1Q8BNA1-F1
#
_cell.length_a   1.000
_cell.length_b   1.000
_cell.length_c   1.000
_cell.angle_alpha   90.00
_cell.angle_beta   90.00
_cell.angle_gamma   90.00
#
_symmetry.space_group_name_H-M   'P 1'
#
loop_
_entity.id
_entity.type
_entity.pdbx_description
1 polymer ?
#
loop_
_entity_poly.entity_id
_entity_poly.type
_entity_poly.pdbx_seq_one_letter_code
_entity_poly.pdbx_strand_id
1 'polypeptide(L)'
;MSQKDNGRQSMPNKSDYDQRNDRIAALLQNSIEALGPELVANPQLAEVLNRMVDDQVRKYDASQNGKNQASDGGLADLIGLGSNSPSNLGQAQVSPGVVNYDDTVVSERILATADLYYIYMHERLGIFRVMSQLQELFKAGTLRISSGEGAYGLYRFDKHGILRYHMRDRLRAYKRVFGYTRSDPGAGARANPEFHGLFSHFINEVAQYWSDKRISDVIRQRAQDPSFGSIAIVRRSGLDLRNNLKNSSYGYINVLRIETSQALAECFKVLESSDVRAQFGAQNAWDVV
;
A
#
# COMPACT_ATOMS: atom_id res chain seq x y z
N MET A 1 -44.34 3.69 -35.37
CA MET A 1 -43.88 2.43 -34.75
C MET A 1 -42.57 2.03 -35.42
N SER A 2 -41.44 2.26 -34.76
CA SER A 2 -40.14 1.74 -35.22
C SER A 2 -39.33 1.42 -33.98
N GLN A 3 -39.24 0.12 -33.66
CA GLN A 3 -38.46 -0.40 -32.54
C GLN A 3 -36.98 -0.36 -32.92
N LYS A 4 -36.19 0.35 -32.10
CA LYS A 4 -34.73 0.33 -32.14
C LYS A 4 -34.25 -1.05 -31.68
N ASP A 5 -33.53 -1.71 -32.57
CA ASP A 5 -32.83 -2.97 -32.32
C ASP A 5 -31.61 -2.69 -31.42
N ASN A 6 -31.75 -2.94 -30.12
CA ASN A 6 -30.67 -2.80 -29.13
C ASN A 6 -29.87 -4.11 -29.12
N GLY A 7 -28.72 -4.10 -29.80
CA GLY A 7 -27.75 -5.19 -29.77
C GLY A 7 -27.28 -5.52 -28.35
N ARG A 8 -27.86 -6.57 -27.76
CA ARG A 8 -27.33 -7.21 -26.55
C ARG A 8 -26.04 -7.95 -26.92
N GLN A 9 -24.89 -7.42 -26.53
CA GLN A 9 -23.64 -8.17 -26.54
C GLN A 9 -23.77 -9.37 -25.59
N SER A 10 -23.80 -10.58 -26.14
CA SER A 10 -23.87 -11.85 -25.40
C SER A 10 -22.57 -12.12 -24.66
N MET A 11 -22.64 -12.61 -23.41
CA MET A 11 -21.48 -13.00 -22.61
C MET A 11 -20.69 -14.14 -23.29
N PRO A 12 -19.36 -14.19 -23.15
CA PRO A 12 -18.57 -15.36 -23.54
C PRO A 12 -18.94 -16.54 -22.64
N ASN A 13 -19.33 -17.66 -23.24
CA ASN A 13 -19.63 -18.89 -22.52
C ASN A 13 -18.36 -19.74 -22.30
N LYS A 14 -18.43 -20.80 -21.49
CA LYS A 14 -17.29 -21.69 -21.24
C LYS A 14 -16.61 -22.19 -22.53
N SER A 15 -17.37 -22.55 -23.55
CA SER A 15 -16.82 -22.95 -24.85
C SER A 15 -16.04 -21.81 -25.53
N ASP A 16 -16.51 -20.56 -25.43
CA ASP A 16 -15.80 -19.39 -25.97
C ASP A 16 -14.53 -19.08 -25.17
N TYR A 17 -14.56 -19.29 -23.85
CA TYR A 17 -13.39 -19.19 -22.98
C TYR A 17 -12.33 -20.23 -23.30
N ASP A 18 -12.72 -21.50 -23.46
CA ASP A 18 -11.81 -22.59 -23.78
C ASP A 18 -11.21 -22.39 -25.19
N GLN A 19 -12.04 -22.03 -26.18
CA GLN A 19 -11.56 -21.68 -27.53
C GLN A 19 -10.64 -20.44 -27.54
N ARG A 20 -10.89 -19.45 -26.68
CA ARG A 20 -9.99 -18.30 -26.51
C ARG A 20 -8.64 -18.76 -25.97
N ASN A 21 -8.61 -19.58 -24.93
CA ASN A 21 -7.38 -20.07 -24.34
C ASN A 21 -6.59 -20.92 -25.33
N ASP A 22 -7.27 -21.75 -26.13
CA ASP A 22 -6.66 -22.53 -27.20
C ASP A 22 -6.08 -21.63 -28.30
N ARG A 23 -6.77 -20.54 -28.68
CA ARG A 23 -6.25 -19.56 -29.64
C ARG A 23 -5.05 -18.79 -29.10
N ILE A 24 -5.04 -18.44 -27.82
CA ILE A 24 -3.90 -17.79 -27.16
C ILE A 24 -2.71 -18.75 -27.12
N ALA A 25 -2.92 -20.01 -26.72
CA ALA A 25 -1.90 -21.03 -26.71
C ALA A 25 -1.34 -21.27 -28.12
N ALA A 26 -2.19 -21.35 -29.14
CA ALA A 26 -1.78 -21.48 -30.53
C ALA A 26 -1.02 -20.25 -31.05
N LEU A 27 -1.43 -19.03 -30.68
CA LEU A 27 -0.70 -17.80 -31.02
C LEU A 27 0.69 -17.77 -30.38
N LEU A 28 0.80 -18.15 -29.11
CA LEU A 28 2.09 -18.24 -28.42
C LEU A 28 2.98 -19.30 -29.06
N GLN A 29 2.44 -20.49 -29.34
CA GLN A 29 3.14 -21.57 -30.01
C GLN A 29 3.66 -21.14 -31.40
N ASN A 30 2.80 -20.56 -32.23
CA ASN A 30 3.17 -20.08 -33.56
C ASN A 30 4.19 -18.92 -33.50
N SER A 31 4.10 -18.05 -32.49
CA SER A 31 5.07 -16.96 -32.32
C SER A 31 6.44 -17.49 -31.87
N ILE A 32 6.46 -18.51 -31.01
CA ILE A 32 7.69 -19.18 -30.56
C ILE A 32 8.33 -19.95 -31.71
N GLU A 33 7.53 -20.61 -32.56
CA GLU A 33 8.03 -21.34 -33.73
C GLU A 33 8.56 -20.39 -34.82
N ALA A 34 7.88 -19.27 -35.07
CA ALA A 34 8.27 -18.31 -36.10
C ALA A 34 9.48 -17.43 -35.69
N LEU A 35 9.57 -17.06 -34.41
CA LEU A 35 10.57 -16.11 -33.91
C LEU A 35 11.62 -16.77 -33.01
N GLY A 36 11.53 -18.07 -32.72
CA GLY A 36 12.43 -18.79 -31.81
C GLY A 36 13.92 -18.58 -32.08
N PRO A 37 14.41 -18.67 -33.32
CA PRO A 37 15.82 -18.42 -33.63
C PRO A 37 16.26 -16.96 -33.43
N GLU A 38 15.38 -15.99 -33.71
CA GLU A 38 15.66 -14.55 -33.57
C GLU A 38 15.50 -14.04 -32.12
N LEU A 39 14.61 -14.66 -31.34
CA LEU A 39 14.40 -14.38 -29.92
C LEU A 39 15.59 -14.81 -29.06
N VAL A 40 16.28 -15.89 -29.44
CA VAL A 40 17.53 -16.33 -28.80
C VAL A 40 18.67 -15.35 -29.09
N ALA A 41 18.69 -14.73 -30.28
CA ALA A 41 19.70 -13.78 -30.68
C ALA A 41 19.48 -12.35 -30.13
N ASN A 42 18.22 -11.94 -29.91
CA ASN A 42 17.85 -10.60 -29.46
C ASN A 42 16.91 -10.63 -28.23
N PRO A 43 17.45 -10.72 -27.00
CA PRO A 43 16.64 -10.79 -25.77
C PRO A 43 15.76 -9.54 -25.54
N GLN A 44 16.11 -8.40 -26.12
CA GLN A 44 15.29 -7.18 -26.06
C GLN A 44 13.99 -7.30 -26.86
N LEU A 45 13.97 -8.09 -27.94
CA LEU A 45 12.77 -8.35 -28.75
C LEU A 45 11.75 -9.19 -27.98
N ALA A 46 12.24 -10.18 -27.23
CA ALA A 46 11.40 -11.02 -26.36
C ALA A 46 10.70 -10.19 -25.28
N GLU A 47 11.38 -9.21 -24.71
CA GLU A 47 10.80 -8.32 -23.70
C GLU A 47 9.72 -7.41 -24.28
N VAL A 48 9.90 -6.91 -25.51
CA VAL A 48 8.90 -6.09 -26.22
C VAL A 48 7.66 -6.93 -26.57
N LEU A 49 7.84 -8.16 -27.04
CA LEU A 49 6.74 -9.06 -27.38
C LEU A 49 5.93 -9.47 -26.15
N ASN A 50 6.60 -9.81 -25.05
CA ASN A 50 5.92 -10.08 -23.77
C ASN A 50 5.11 -8.86 -23.31
N ARG A 51 5.67 -7.65 -23.38
CA ARG A 51 4.95 -6.41 -23.05
C ARG A 51 3.74 -6.18 -23.97
N MET A 52 3.87 -6.45 -25.27
CA MET A 52 2.76 -6.29 -26.22
C MET A 52 1.62 -7.29 -25.94
N VAL A 53 1.95 -8.54 -25.65
CA VAL A 53 0.97 -9.57 -25.29
C VAL A 53 0.29 -9.21 -23.97
N ASP A 54 1.07 -8.83 -22.94
CA ASP A 54 0.54 -8.42 -21.64
C ASP A 54 -0.37 -7.18 -21.74
N ASP A 55 -0.02 -6.22 -22.60
CA ASP A 55 -0.83 -5.02 -22.85
C ASP A 55 -2.12 -5.34 -23.60
N GLN A 56 -2.09 -6.29 -24.55
CA GLN A 56 -3.30 -6.76 -25.24
C GLN A 56 -4.23 -7.52 -24.29
N VAL A 57 -3.69 -8.40 -23.44
CA VAL A 57 -4.45 -9.10 -22.41
C VAL A 57 -5.06 -8.12 -21.42
N ARG A 58 -4.29 -7.14 -20.91
CA ARG A 58 -4.79 -6.11 -20.00
C ARG A 58 -5.89 -5.24 -20.63
N LYS A 59 -5.73 -4.82 -21.89
CA LYS A 59 -6.77 -4.05 -22.61
C LYS A 59 -8.06 -4.86 -22.79
N TYR A 60 -7.93 -6.16 -23.07
CA TYR A 60 -9.07 -7.05 -23.17
C TYR A 60 -9.77 -7.21 -21.81
N ASP A 61 -9.04 -7.51 -20.74
CA ASP A 61 -9.62 -7.69 -19.40
C ASP A 61 -10.27 -6.39 -18.88
N ALA A 62 -9.65 -5.23 -19.14
CA ALA A 62 -10.24 -3.93 -18.84
C ALA A 62 -11.51 -3.62 -19.66
N SER A 63 -11.63 -4.15 -20.88
CA SER A 63 -12.84 -4.00 -21.71
C SER A 63 -14.02 -4.84 -21.23
N GLN A 64 -13.74 -5.91 -20.48
CA GLN A 64 -14.72 -6.85 -19.92
C GLN A 64 -15.07 -6.51 -18.46
N ASN A 65 -14.19 -5.82 -17.74
CA ASN A 65 -14.41 -5.45 -16.34
C ASN A 65 -15.64 -4.53 -16.17
N GLY A 66 -16.59 -5.00 -15.35
CA GLY A 66 -17.75 -4.21 -14.91
C GLY A 66 -18.87 -4.05 -15.93
N LYS A 67 -18.73 -4.53 -17.17
CA LYS A 67 -19.83 -4.54 -18.14
C LYS A 67 -20.67 -5.79 -17.94
N ASN A 68 -21.85 -5.59 -17.36
CA ASN A 68 -22.90 -6.59 -17.07
C ASN A 68 -22.77 -7.32 -15.72
N GLN A 69 -22.74 -6.55 -14.62
CA GLN A 69 -23.31 -7.05 -13.36
C GLN A 69 -24.84 -7.15 -13.50
N ALA A 70 -25.34 -8.34 -13.81
CA ALA A 70 -26.74 -8.65 -13.59
C ALA A 70 -26.93 -9.08 -12.13
N SER A 71 -27.82 -8.37 -11.43
CA SER A 71 -28.23 -8.70 -10.06
C SER A 71 -28.87 -10.10 -10.04
N ASP A 72 -28.26 -11.06 -9.33
CA ASP A 72 -28.93 -12.31 -8.97
C ASP A 72 -29.71 -12.11 -7.66
N GLY A 73 -30.68 -11.20 -7.69
CA GLY A 73 -31.53 -10.83 -6.56
C GLY A 73 -32.48 -11.93 -6.08
N GLY A 74 -32.06 -13.21 -6.13
CA GLY A 74 -32.75 -14.39 -5.60
C GLY A 74 -33.54 -15.22 -6.62
N LEU A 75 -33.23 -15.15 -7.92
CA LEU A 75 -34.20 -15.44 -9.00
C LEU A 75 -33.99 -16.74 -9.78
N ALA A 76 -32.76 -17.25 -9.88
CA ALA A 76 -32.50 -18.53 -10.56
C ALA A 76 -33.29 -19.70 -9.93
N ASP A 77 -33.66 -19.52 -8.66
CA ASP A 77 -34.26 -20.50 -7.76
C ASP A 77 -35.78 -20.38 -7.58
N LEU A 78 -36.41 -19.45 -8.29
CA LEU A 78 -37.83 -19.55 -8.67
C LEU A 78 -38.34 -20.95 -9.06
N ILE A 79 -37.48 -21.65 -9.81
CA ILE A 79 -37.92 -22.33 -11.04
C ILE A 79 -37.00 -23.47 -11.50
N GLY A 80 -36.10 -23.98 -10.64
CA GLY A 80 -35.36 -25.20 -10.94
C GLY A 80 -34.50 -25.15 -12.21
N LEU A 81 -33.55 -24.19 -12.27
CA LEU A 81 -32.82 -23.73 -13.48
C LEU A 81 -33.68 -22.77 -14.31
N GLY A 82 -33.75 -21.50 -13.91
CA GLY A 82 -34.54 -20.50 -14.63
C GLY A 82 -34.24 -20.37 -16.12
N SER A 83 -35.13 -19.73 -16.89
CA SER A 83 -35.08 -19.64 -18.36
C SER A 83 -33.81 -19.03 -18.95
N ASN A 84 -32.99 -18.38 -18.12
CA ASN A 84 -31.68 -17.84 -18.50
C ASN A 84 -30.52 -18.74 -18.07
N SER A 85 -30.81 -19.97 -17.63
CA SER A 85 -29.82 -20.94 -17.16
C SER A 85 -29.22 -21.71 -18.35
N PRO A 86 -27.93 -22.07 -18.30
CA PRO A 86 -27.26 -22.77 -19.39
C PRO A 86 -27.88 -24.15 -19.67
N SER A 87 -28.20 -24.44 -20.94
CA SER A 87 -28.77 -25.74 -21.33
C SER A 87 -27.75 -26.88 -21.39
N ASN A 88 -26.46 -26.53 -21.41
CA ASN A 88 -25.34 -27.49 -21.41
C ASN A 88 -24.10 -26.87 -20.72
N LEU A 89 -23.15 -27.72 -20.33
CA LEU A 89 -21.95 -27.31 -19.58
C LEU A 89 -21.06 -26.33 -20.35
N GLY A 90 -21.09 -26.34 -21.69
CA GLY A 90 -20.35 -25.39 -22.53
C GLY A 90 -20.95 -23.98 -22.54
N GLN A 91 -22.24 -23.85 -22.23
CA GLN A 91 -22.94 -22.57 -22.11
C GLN A 91 -22.86 -21.98 -20.69
N ALA A 92 -22.21 -22.68 -19.76
CA ALA A 92 -22.07 -22.23 -18.39
C ALA A 92 -21.35 -20.88 -18.35
N GLN A 93 -21.94 -19.94 -17.63
CA GLN A 93 -21.33 -18.64 -17.38
C GLN A 93 -20.09 -18.85 -16.53
N VAL A 94 -18.94 -18.40 -17.03
CA VAL A 94 -17.70 -18.40 -16.26
C VAL A 94 -17.74 -17.17 -15.38
N SER A 95 -17.52 -17.37 -14.07
CA SER A 95 -17.46 -16.26 -13.12
C SER A 95 -16.41 -15.26 -13.61
N PRO A 96 -16.73 -13.96 -13.68
CA PRO A 96 -15.72 -12.98 -13.99
C PRO A 96 -14.64 -13.11 -12.91
N GLY A 97 -13.41 -13.42 -13.34
CA GLY A 97 -12.29 -13.50 -12.44
C GLY A 97 -12.23 -12.24 -11.57
N VAL A 98 -11.82 -12.39 -10.31
CA VAL A 98 -11.61 -11.23 -9.44
C VAL A 98 -10.68 -10.27 -10.18
N VAL A 99 -11.11 -9.02 -10.34
CA VAL A 99 -10.28 -7.97 -10.95
C VAL A 99 -8.92 -8.02 -10.26
N ASN A 100 -7.87 -8.33 -11.04
CA ASN A 100 -6.52 -8.26 -10.52
C ASN A 100 -6.34 -6.87 -9.93
N TYR A 101 -5.99 -6.82 -8.65
CA TYR A 101 -5.81 -5.57 -7.94
C TYR A 101 -4.83 -4.73 -8.74
N ASP A 102 -5.20 -3.50 -9.09
CA ASP A 102 -4.30 -2.62 -9.81
C ASP A 102 -3.05 -2.39 -8.96
N ASP A 103 -1.93 -2.95 -9.42
CA ASP A 103 -0.64 -2.86 -8.75
C ASP A 103 0.03 -1.50 -8.98
N THR A 104 -0.50 -0.68 -9.90
CA THR A 104 0.02 0.65 -10.25
C THR A 104 -0.62 1.77 -9.43
N VAL A 105 -1.80 1.55 -8.85
CA VAL A 105 -2.41 2.49 -7.90
C VAL A 105 -1.76 2.30 -6.53
N VAL A 106 -1.05 3.33 -6.06
CA VAL A 106 -0.51 3.37 -4.69
C VAL A 106 -1.66 3.09 -3.74
N SER A 107 -1.64 1.91 -3.12
CA SER A 107 -2.71 1.52 -2.21
C SER A 107 -2.71 2.54 -1.07
N GLU A 108 -3.85 3.18 -0.82
CA GLU A 108 -4.06 4.09 0.31
C GLU A 108 -3.55 3.50 1.64
N ARG A 109 -3.61 2.17 1.76
CA ARG A 109 -3.07 1.38 2.85
C ARG A 109 -1.56 1.50 3.04
N ILE A 110 -0.78 1.56 1.96
CA ILE A 110 0.67 1.74 2.00
C ILE A 110 1.00 3.14 2.52
N LEU A 111 0.30 4.17 2.02
CA LEU A 111 0.46 5.55 2.52
C LEU A 111 0.08 5.66 4.00
N ALA A 112 -1.03 5.05 4.39
CA ALA A 112 -1.45 5.01 5.79
C ALA A 112 -0.41 4.34 6.70
N THR A 113 0.23 3.29 6.19
CA THR A 113 1.29 2.59 6.92
C THR A 113 2.59 3.39 6.97
N ALA A 114 2.93 4.12 5.91
CA ALA A 114 4.09 5.01 5.89
C ALA A 114 3.95 6.14 6.91
N ASP A 115 2.79 6.80 6.97
CA ASP A 115 2.51 7.82 7.97
C ASP A 115 2.51 7.24 9.38
N LEU A 116 1.94 6.06 9.59
CA LEU A 116 2.00 5.37 10.88
C LEU A 116 3.45 5.09 11.30
N TYR A 117 4.32 4.74 10.36
CA TYR A 117 5.75 4.53 10.61
C TYR A 117 6.43 5.84 11.04
N TYR A 118 6.11 6.94 10.35
CA TYR A 118 6.59 8.28 10.75
C TYR A 118 6.17 8.61 12.18
N ILE A 119 4.90 8.41 12.54
CA ILE A 119 4.42 8.63 13.90
C ILE A 119 5.16 7.72 14.89
N TYR A 120 5.34 6.44 14.57
CA TYR A 120 6.07 5.50 15.43
C TYR A 120 7.50 5.96 15.72
N MET A 121 8.20 6.51 14.73
CA MET A 121 9.53 7.07 14.94
C MET A 121 9.51 8.23 15.96
N HIS A 122 8.50 9.10 15.89
CA HIS A 122 8.34 10.23 16.81
C HIS A 122 7.87 9.80 18.22
N GLU A 123 7.08 8.73 18.32
CA GLU A 123 6.78 8.06 19.59
C GLU A 123 8.06 7.53 20.23
N ARG A 124 8.94 6.90 19.44
CA ARG A 124 10.23 6.39 19.90
C ARG A 124 11.20 7.47 20.32
N LEU A 125 11.21 8.61 19.63
CA LEU A 125 11.97 9.80 20.03
C LEU A 125 11.44 10.40 21.35
N GLY A 126 10.21 10.07 21.75
CA GLY A 126 9.66 10.47 23.04
C GLY A 126 8.84 11.76 23.02
N ILE A 127 8.48 12.28 21.84
CA ILE A 127 7.76 13.55 21.73
C ILE A 127 6.45 13.58 22.54
N PHE A 128 5.65 12.52 22.46
CA PHE A 128 4.41 12.44 23.24
C PHE A 128 4.68 12.41 24.76
N ARG A 129 5.79 11.80 25.18
CA ARG A 129 6.20 11.73 26.59
C ARG A 129 6.67 13.08 27.10
N VAL A 130 7.49 13.77 26.31
CA VAL A 130 7.94 15.15 26.60
C VAL A 130 6.75 16.07 26.72
N MET A 131 5.77 15.96 25.81
CA MET A 131 4.53 16.73 25.92
C MET A 131 3.74 16.44 27.19
N SER A 132 3.57 15.17 27.57
CA SER A 132 2.94 14.82 28.86
C SER A 132 3.71 15.41 30.05
N GLN A 133 5.04 15.34 30.03
CA GLN A 133 5.88 15.91 31.09
C GLN A 133 5.77 17.44 31.17
N LEU A 134 5.78 18.13 30.02
CA LEU A 134 5.60 19.58 29.97
C LEU A 134 4.25 20.00 30.53
N GLN A 135 3.19 19.23 30.25
CA GLN A 135 1.87 19.48 30.82
C GLN A 135 1.85 19.29 32.34
N GLU A 136 2.50 18.27 32.87
CA GLU A 136 2.63 18.06 34.31
C GLU A 136 3.36 19.23 34.97
N LEU A 137 4.51 19.65 34.40
CA LEU A 137 5.28 20.80 34.90
C LEU A 137 4.50 22.11 34.83
N PHE A 138 3.69 22.29 33.78
CA PHE A 138 2.81 23.46 33.63
C PHE A 138 1.70 23.48 34.67
N LYS A 139 1.01 22.35 34.89
CA LYS A 139 -0.04 22.22 35.93
C LYS A 139 0.52 22.39 37.34
N ALA A 140 1.74 21.92 37.59
CA ALA A 140 2.42 22.09 38.86
C ALA A 140 2.95 23.52 39.10
N GLY A 141 2.93 24.39 38.08
CA GLY A 141 3.47 25.75 38.16
C GLY A 141 5.01 25.82 38.13
N THR A 142 5.70 24.70 37.90
CA THR A 142 7.16 24.65 37.73
C THR A 142 7.59 25.32 36.44
N LEU A 143 6.80 25.15 35.38
CA LEU A 143 7.02 25.81 34.10
C LEU A 143 6.54 27.26 34.20
N ARG A 144 7.47 28.22 34.24
CA ARG A 144 7.18 29.65 34.43
C ARG A 144 6.75 30.37 33.15
N ILE A 145 5.85 29.74 32.39
CA ILE A 145 5.21 30.37 31.24
C ILE A 145 3.81 30.84 31.65
N SER A 146 3.52 32.13 31.44
CA SER A 146 2.27 32.76 31.87
C SER A 146 1.36 33.09 30.69
N SER A 147 1.94 33.51 29.57
CA SER A 147 1.26 33.85 28.33
C SER A 147 2.15 33.47 27.15
N GLY A 148 1.52 33.12 26.02
CA GLY A 148 2.26 32.66 24.83
C GLY A 148 1.53 31.56 24.09
N GLU A 149 2.05 31.26 22.89
CA GLU A 149 1.51 30.20 22.05
C GLU A 149 1.74 28.81 22.66
N GLY A 150 2.87 28.61 23.34
CA GLY A 150 3.18 27.40 24.07
C GLY A 150 2.27 27.16 25.26
N ALA A 151 2.09 28.17 26.13
CA ALA A 151 1.20 28.10 27.29
C ALA A 151 -0.26 27.77 26.88
N TYR A 152 -0.79 28.47 25.87
CA TYR A 152 -2.13 28.18 25.35
C TYR A 152 -2.20 26.81 24.65
N GLY A 153 -1.14 26.44 23.93
CA GLY A 153 -1.01 25.15 23.28
C GLY A 153 -1.01 23.98 24.26
N LEU A 154 -0.30 24.07 25.40
CA LEU A 154 -0.32 23.05 26.45
C LEU A 154 -1.72 22.90 27.07
N TYR A 155 -2.44 24.01 27.26
CA TYR A 155 -3.83 23.99 27.73
C TYR A 155 -4.76 23.30 26.73
N ARG A 156 -4.71 23.67 25.44
CA ARG A 156 -5.51 22.99 24.39
C ARG A 156 -5.14 21.52 24.30
N PHE A 157 -3.86 21.20 24.38
CA PHE A 157 -3.38 19.83 24.26
C PHE A 157 -3.96 18.94 25.37
N ASP A 158 -4.16 19.50 26.56
CA ASP A 158 -4.79 18.83 27.69
C ASP A 158 -6.28 18.60 27.45
N LYS A 159 -7.00 19.65 27.00
CA LYS A 159 -8.45 19.56 26.73
C LYS A 159 -8.78 18.58 25.62
N HIS A 160 -7.97 18.52 24.57
CA HIS A 160 -8.15 17.54 23.51
C HIS A 160 -7.81 16.11 23.92
N GLY A 161 -7.07 15.89 25.03
CA GLY A 161 -6.63 14.57 25.47
C GLY A 161 -7.75 13.54 25.66
N ILE A 162 -8.98 13.97 25.94
CA ILE A 162 -10.16 13.11 26.10
C ILE A 162 -10.65 12.55 24.76
N LEU A 163 -10.45 13.29 23.67
CA LEU A 163 -10.91 12.94 22.33
C LEU A 163 -9.86 12.20 21.51
N ARG A 164 -8.63 12.07 22.01
CA ARG A 164 -7.50 11.52 21.27
C ARG A 164 -7.26 10.05 21.56
N TYR A 165 -6.70 9.35 20.57
CA TYR A 165 -6.06 8.06 20.81
C TYR A 165 -4.95 8.13 21.86
N HIS A 166 -5.05 7.23 22.84
CA HIS A 166 -4.05 7.12 23.90
C HIS A 166 -2.84 6.30 23.43
N MET A 167 -1.75 6.38 24.21
CA MET A 167 -0.52 5.62 23.97
C MET A 167 -0.80 4.14 23.74
N ARG A 168 -1.68 3.53 24.55
CA ARG A 168 -2.05 2.12 24.41
C ARG A 168 -2.59 1.80 23.01
N ASP A 169 -3.45 2.65 22.46
CA ASP A 169 -4.08 2.41 21.16
C ASP A 169 -3.07 2.54 20.02
N ARG A 170 -2.13 3.49 20.14
CA ARG A 170 -1.00 3.64 19.21
C ARG A 170 -0.04 2.46 19.26
N LEU A 171 0.36 2.01 20.45
CA LEU A 171 1.25 0.86 20.61
C LEU A 171 0.65 -0.42 20.02
N ARG A 172 -0.66 -0.63 20.22
CA ARG A 172 -1.41 -1.74 19.60
C ARG A 172 -1.36 -1.68 18.09
N ALA A 173 -1.56 -0.50 17.50
CA ALA A 173 -1.45 -0.29 16.06
C ALA A 173 -0.04 -0.63 15.55
N TYR A 174 1.02 -0.16 16.24
CA TYR A 174 2.40 -0.48 15.87
C TYR A 174 2.70 -1.98 15.98
N LYS A 175 2.17 -2.66 16.99
CA LYS A 175 2.32 -4.11 17.12
C LYS A 175 1.70 -4.87 15.98
N ARG A 176 0.49 -4.48 15.58
CA ARG A 176 -0.25 -5.16 14.53
C ARG A 176 0.35 -4.91 13.15
N VAL A 177 0.75 -3.66 12.86
CA VAL A 177 1.24 -3.29 11.52
C VAL A 177 2.73 -3.61 11.34
N PHE A 178 3.55 -3.41 12.36
CA PHE A 178 5.02 -3.55 12.25
C PHE A 178 5.62 -4.66 13.11
N GLY A 179 4.84 -5.31 13.97
CA GLY A 179 5.36 -6.27 14.95
C GLY A 179 6.11 -5.60 16.11
N TYR A 180 6.28 -4.28 16.08
CA TYR A 180 7.00 -3.50 17.07
C TYR A 180 6.23 -3.36 18.38
N THR A 181 6.93 -2.98 19.45
CA THR A 181 6.40 -2.87 20.81
C THR A 181 6.09 -4.22 21.48
N ARG A 182 5.81 -4.15 22.79
CA ARG A 182 5.44 -5.29 23.63
C ARG A 182 3.94 -5.29 24.01
N SER A 183 3.14 -4.38 23.46
CA SER A 183 1.70 -4.35 23.77
C SER A 183 0.96 -5.51 23.12
N ASP A 184 -0.06 -6.04 23.79
CA ASP A 184 -1.00 -7.00 23.21
C ASP A 184 -1.74 -6.35 22.01
N PRO A 185 -1.67 -6.92 20.79
CA PRO A 185 -2.36 -6.37 19.60
C PRO A 185 -3.89 -6.36 19.72
N GLY A 186 -4.45 -7.03 20.72
CA GLY A 186 -5.89 -7.09 21.00
C GLY A 186 -6.52 -8.42 20.56
N ALA A 187 -7.77 -8.64 20.99
CA ALA A 187 -8.47 -9.89 20.75
C ALA A 187 -8.60 -10.20 19.24
N GLY A 188 -8.15 -11.40 18.85
CA GLY A 188 -8.21 -11.87 17.46
C GLY A 188 -7.23 -11.19 16.50
N ALA A 189 -6.42 -10.23 16.97
CA ALA A 189 -5.40 -9.58 16.18
C ALA A 189 -4.06 -10.32 16.27
N ARG A 190 -3.33 -10.39 15.15
CA ARG A 190 -1.98 -10.95 15.10
C ARG A 190 -0.96 -9.83 14.93
N ALA A 191 0.19 -9.97 15.58
CA ALA A 191 1.33 -9.11 15.33
C ALA A 191 1.95 -9.43 13.95
N ASN A 192 2.66 -8.46 13.38
CA ASN A 192 3.39 -8.62 12.12
C ASN A 192 4.91 -8.76 12.35
N PRO A 193 5.43 -9.94 12.72
CA PRO A 193 6.86 -10.11 13.01
C PRO A 193 7.75 -9.95 11.76
N GLU A 194 7.22 -10.23 10.58
CA GLU A 194 7.96 -10.26 9.32
C GLU A 194 8.36 -8.87 8.82
N PHE A 195 7.62 -7.81 9.23
CA PHE A 195 7.81 -6.46 8.72
C PHE A 195 9.26 -5.99 8.81
N HIS A 196 9.90 -6.15 9.97
CA HIS A 196 11.25 -5.63 10.18
C HIS A 196 12.25 -6.28 9.22
N GLY A 197 12.20 -7.61 9.07
CA GLY A 197 13.07 -8.35 8.17
C GLY A 197 12.87 -7.93 6.72
N LEU A 198 11.61 -7.85 6.27
CA LEU A 198 11.27 -7.43 4.91
C LEU A 198 11.68 -5.98 4.62
N PHE A 199 11.48 -5.08 5.57
CA PHE A 199 11.84 -3.68 5.44
C PHE A 199 13.36 -3.49 5.39
N SER A 200 14.11 -4.12 6.30
CA SER A 200 15.56 -4.08 6.29
C SER A 200 16.15 -4.70 5.03
N HIS A 201 15.61 -5.83 4.57
CA HIS A 201 16.02 -6.45 3.31
C HIS A 201 15.80 -5.51 2.12
N PHE A 202 14.61 -4.91 2.00
CA PHE A 202 14.33 -3.94 0.94
C PHE A 202 15.30 -2.75 0.95
N ILE A 203 15.56 -2.15 2.11
CA ILE A 203 16.50 -1.03 2.24
C ILE A 203 17.92 -1.44 1.84
N ASN A 204 18.37 -2.64 2.24
CA ASN A 204 19.68 -3.17 1.87
C ASN A 204 19.80 -3.37 0.35
N GLU A 205 18.79 -3.97 -0.29
CA GLU A 205 18.79 -4.18 -1.75
C GLU A 205 18.79 -2.85 -2.52
N VAL A 206 18.02 -1.85 -2.04
CA VAL A 206 18.02 -0.50 -2.64
C VAL A 206 19.38 0.17 -2.48
N ALA A 207 19.98 0.09 -1.30
CA ALA A 207 21.29 0.69 -1.03
C ALA A 207 22.39 0.04 -1.88
N GLN A 208 22.39 -1.30 -1.97
CA GLN A 208 23.32 -2.06 -2.80
C GLN A 208 23.16 -1.71 -4.28
N TYR A 209 21.92 -1.66 -4.79
CA TYR A 209 21.64 -1.26 -6.17
C TYR A 209 22.21 0.12 -6.52
N TRP A 210 22.03 1.12 -5.66
CA TRP A 210 22.58 2.46 -5.90
C TRP A 210 24.10 2.53 -5.74
N SER A 211 24.68 1.74 -4.83
CA SER A 211 26.13 1.61 -4.70
C SER A 211 26.73 1.05 -5.98
N ASP A 212 26.18 -0.06 -6.49
CA ASP A 212 26.63 -0.73 -7.71
C ASP A 212 26.48 0.17 -8.93
N LYS A 213 25.35 0.89 -9.04
CA LYS A 213 25.11 1.86 -10.10
C LYS A 213 26.14 2.99 -10.10
N ARG A 214 26.41 3.58 -8.94
CA ARG A 214 27.40 4.67 -8.82
C ARG A 214 28.81 4.19 -9.14
N ILE A 215 29.17 2.97 -8.73
CA ILE A 215 30.46 2.35 -9.06
C ILE A 215 30.56 2.14 -10.58
N SER A 216 29.50 1.66 -11.22
CA SER A 216 29.45 1.50 -12.68
C SER A 216 29.66 2.83 -13.42
N ASP A 217 29.04 3.92 -12.95
CA ASP A 217 29.15 5.25 -13.56
C ASP A 217 30.58 5.82 -13.47
N VAL A 218 31.32 5.53 -12.39
CA VAL A 218 32.69 6.02 -12.19
C VAL A 218 33.74 5.16 -12.89
N ILE A 219 33.53 3.85 -13.00
CA ILE A 219 34.54 2.90 -13.48
C ILE A 219 34.47 2.69 -15.01
N ARG A 220 33.38 3.02 -15.72
CA ARG A 220 33.21 2.56 -17.12
C ARG A 220 32.81 3.60 -18.19
N GLN A 221 33.42 3.43 -19.36
CA GLN A 221 33.04 3.98 -20.68
C GLN A 221 31.89 3.21 -21.39
N ARG A 222 31.42 2.07 -20.84
CA ARG A 222 30.30 1.26 -21.40
C ARG A 222 29.34 0.80 -20.29
N ALA A 223 28.23 1.50 -20.17
CA ALA A 223 27.25 1.44 -19.07
C ALA A 223 26.12 0.38 -19.24
N GLN A 224 26.30 -0.66 -20.05
CA GLN A 224 25.21 -1.58 -20.47
C GLN A 224 25.36 -3.04 -20.00
N ASP A 225 26.17 -3.32 -18.97
CA ASP A 225 26.37 -4.68 -18.47
C ASP A 225 25.31 -5.02 -17.38
N PRO A 226 24.40 -6.00 -17.61
CA PRO A 226 23.31 -6.33 -16.67
C PRO A 226 23.77 -7.07 -15.40
N SER A 227 25.07 -7.31 -15.24
CA SER A 227 25.66 -8.01 -14.08
C SER A 227 25.81 -7.16 -12.81
N PHE A 228 25.67 -5.82 -12.89
CA PHE A 228 25.78 -4.92 -11.73
C PHE A 228 24.40 -4.47 -11.24
N GLY A 229 24.02 -4.88 -10.03
CA GLY A 229 22.78 -4.47 -9.35
C GLY A 229 21.49 -4.89 -10.05
N SER A 230 20.95 -6.07 -9.73
CA SER A 230 19.70 -6.52 -10.34
C SER A 230 18.50 -5.73 -9.79
N ILE A 231 17.97 -4.80 -10.59
CA ILE A 231 16.70 -4.11 -10.31
C ILE A 231 15.54 -5.10 -10.06
N ALA A 232 15.63 -6.33 -10.56
CA ALA A 232 14.64 -7.37 -10.32
C ALA A 232 14.60 -7.80 -8.83
N ILE A 233 15.74 -7.83 -8.14
CA ILE A 233 15.81 -8.18 -6.70
C ILE A 233 15.20 -7.05 -5.86
N VAL A 234 15.49 -5.78 -6.21
CA VAL A 234 14.86 -4.61 -5.59
C VAL A 234 13.33 -4.62 -5.78
N ARG A 235 12.87 -4.94 -7.00
CA ARG A 235 11.43 -5.05 -7.29
C ARG A 235 10.79 -6.20 -6.50
N ARG A 236 11.46 -7.34 -6.39
CA ARG A 236 10.94 -8.50 -5.65
C ARG A 236 10.83 -8.20 -4.15
N SER A 237 11.88 -7.68 -3.53
CA SER A 237 11.87 -7.29 -2.12
C SER A 237 10.82 -6.20 -1.83
N GLY A 238 10.64 -5.24 -2.76
CA GLY A 238 9.57 -4.24 -2.67
C GLY A 238 8.16 -4.85 -2.75
N LEU A 239 7.93 -5.84 -3.61
CA LEU A 239 6.65 -6.55 -3.71
C LEU A 239 6.35 -7.36 -2.45
N ASP A 240 7.35 -8.05 -1.89
CA ASP A 240 7.20 -8.83 -0.66
C ASP A 240 6.85 -7.93 0.53
N LEU A 241 7.53 -6.79 0.68
CA LEU A 241 7.20 -5.76 1.67
C LEU A 241 5.79 -5.20 1.46
N ARG A 242 5.43 -4.84 0.23
CA ARG A 242 4.10 -4.32 -0.10
C ARG A 242 2.98 -5.29 0.28
N ASN A 243 3.14 -6.57 -0.04
CA ASN A 243 2.15 -7.60 0.27
C ASN A 243 1.98 -7.78 1.79
N ASN A 244 3.09 -7.78 2.53
CA ASN A 244 3.06 -7.82 3.99
C ASN A 244 2.29 -6.63 4.58
N LEU A 245 2.57 -5.41 4.10
CA LEU A 245 1.91 -4.19 4.57
C LEU A 245 0.42 -4.17 4.21
N LYS A 246 0.04 -4.61 3.02
CA LYS A 246 -1.36 -4.67 2.57
C LYS A 246 -2.20 -5.59 3.46
N ASN A 247 -1.62 -6.71 3.91
CA ASN A 247 -2.27 -7.70 4.76
C ASN A 247 -2.34 -7.26 6.24
N SER A 248 -1.34 -6.51 6.70
CA SER A 248 -1.24 -6.08 8.10
C SER A 248 -1.96 -4.74 8.37
N SER A 249 -2.23 -3.97 7.32
CA SER A 249 -3.01 -2.73 7.37
C SER A 249 -4.51 -2.99 7.23
N TYR A 250 -5.32 -2.21 7.95
CA TYR A 250 -6.77 -2.33 8.01
C TYR A 250 -7.41 -0.95 8.21
N GLY A 251 -8.71 -0.81 7.93
CA GLY A 251 -9.37 0.50 7.82
C GLY A 251 -9.20 1.43 9.03
N TYR A 252 -9.20 0.88 10.24
CA TYR A 252 -9.00 1.66 11.46
C TYR A 252 -7.62 2.36 11.54
N ILE A 253 -6.57 1.78 10.94
CA ILE A 253 -5.24 2.42 10.88
C ILE A 253 -5.31 3.74 10.11
N ASN A 254 -6.17 3.83 9.08
CA ASN A 254 -6.30 5.04 8.28
C ASN A 254 -6.86 6.21 9.09
N VAL A 255 -7.81 5.96 9.99
CA VAL A 255 -8.37 7.00 10.86
C VAL A 255 -7.39 7.34 11.98
N LEU A 256 -6.82 6.31 12.63
CA LEU A 256 -5.86 6.49 13.72
C LEU A 256 -4.64 7.31 13.29
N ARG A 257 -4.07 7.05 12.10
CA ARG A 257 -2.92 7.81 11.60
C ARG A 257 -3.25 9.28 11.37
N ILE A 258 -4.43 9.61 10.84
CA ILE A 258 -4.81 11.01 10.57
C ILE A 258 -4.89 11.79 11.87
N GLU A 259 -5.65 11.28 12.84
CA GLU A 259 -5.84 11.95 14.13
C GLU A 259 -4.52 12.04 14.91
N THR A 260 -3.73 10.96 14.91
CA THR A 260 -2.43 10.96 15.60
C THR A 260 -1.42 11.89 14.93
N SER A 261 -1.43 12.02 13.61
CA SER A 261 -0.60 12.99 12.89
C SER A 261 -0.98 14.43 13.25
N GLN A 262 -2.28 14.72 13.42
CA GLN A 262 -2.73 16.04 13.90
C GLN A 262 -2.26 16.29 15.34
N ALA A 263 -2.34 15.28 16.21
CA ALA A 263 -1.82 15.38 17.57
C ALA A 263 -0.30 15.63 17.58
N LEU A 264 0.45 14.94 16.72
CA LEU A 264 1.90 15.12 16.58
C LEU A 264 2.24 16.52 16.06
N ALA A 265 1.49 17.03 15.07
CA ALA A 265 1.65 18.40 14.58
C ALA A 265 1.36 19.44 15.69
N GLU A 266 0.36 19.20 16.53
CA GLU A 266 0.08 20.03 17.71
C GLU A 266 1.25 19.98 18.70
N CYS A 267 1.86 18.81 18.94
CA CYS A 267 3.06 18.68 19.78
C CYS A 267 4.19 19.59 19.26
N PHE A 268 4.54 19.47 17.97
CA PHE A 268 5.61 20.27 17.39
C PHE A 268 5.33 21.76 17.47
N LYS A 269 4.09 22.18 17.21
CA LYS A 269 3.68 23.57 17.35
C LYS A 269 3.90 24.11 18.77
N VAL A 270 3.66 23.31 19.80
CA VAL A 270 3.94 23.70 21.20
C VAL A 270 5.44 23.73 21.47
N LEU A 271 6.19 22.70 21.05
CA LEU A 271 7.62 22.60 21.30
C LEU A 271 8.43 23.70 20.58
N GLU A 272 7.97 24.16 19.41
CA GLU A 272 8.60 25.25 18.65
C GLU A 272 8.23 26.64 19.15
N SER A 273 7.24 26.75 20.04
CA SER A 273 6.83 28.05 20.58
C SER A 273 7.99 28.76 21.28
N SER A 274 8.06 30.08 21.13
CA SER A 274 9.17 30.88 21.67
C SER A 274 9.19 30.87 23.19
N ASP A 275 8.03 30.84 23.85
CA ASP A 275 7.88 30.78 25.30
C ASP A 275 8.36 29.45 25.88
N VAL A 276 8.03 28.32 25.25
CA VAL A 276 8.55 27.01 25.68
C VAL A 276 10.05 26.94 25.45
N ARG A 277 10.56 27.34 24.27
CA ARG A 277 12.00 27.30 23.99
C ARG A 277 12.81 28.19 24.92
N ALA A 278 12.34 29.41 25.19
CA ALA A 278 13.02 30.34 26.09
C ALA A 278 13.15 29.78 27.51
N GLN A 279 12.13 29.07 27.99
CA GLN A 279 12.13 28.46 29.32
C GLN A 279 13.24 27.42 29.52
N PHE A 280 13.67 26.76 28.44
CA PHE A 280 14.75 25.76 28.46
C PHE A 280 16.06 26.26 27.84
N GLY A 281 16.12 27.50 27.34
CA GLY A 281 17.27 28.00 26.58
C GLY A 281 17.51 27.26 25.26
N ALA A 282 16.47 26.65 24.70
CA ALA A 282 16.52 25.82 23.50
C ALA A 282 16.56 26.67 22.21
N GLN A 283 17.31 26.24 21.20
CA GLN A 283 17.33 26.89 19.89
C GLN A 283 16.19 26.37 19.01
N ASN A 284 15.91 25.07 19.10
CA ASN A 284 14.88 24.38 18.35
C ASN A 284 14.07 23.40 19.24
N ALA A 285 12.99 22.83 18.70
CA ALA A 285 12.13 21.91 19.44
C ALA A 285 12.84 20.63 19.90
N TRP A 286 13.86 20.17 19.18
CA TRP A 286 14.62 18.98 19.55
C TRP A 286 15.51 19.20 20.78
N ASP A 287 15.96 20.43 21.04
CA ASP A 287 16.72 20.73 22.26
C ASP A 287 15.83 20.67 23.52
N VAL A 288 14.50 20.75 23.34
CA VAL A 288 13.50 20.59 24.41
C VAL A 288 13.16 19.11 24.66
N VAL A 289 13.34 18.25 23.65
CA VAL A 289 12.98 16.81 23.67
C VAL A 289 14.07 15.97 24.29
#